data_AF-A0A959PFC2-F1
#
_entry.id   AF-A0A959PFC2-F1
#
_cell.length_a   1.000
_cell.length_b   1.000
_cell.length_c   1.000
_cell.angle_alpha   90.00
_cell.angle_beta   90.00
_cell.angle_gamma   90.00
#
_symmetry.space_group_name_H-M   'P 1'
#
loop_
_entity.id
_entity.type
_entity.pdbx_description
1 polymer ?
#
loop_
_entity_poly.entity_id
_entity_poly.type
_entity_poly.pdbx_seq_one_letter_code
_entity_poly.pdbx_strand_id
1 'polypeptide(L)' 'RCIQPGDSIVTTGFSTFFPEGVLVGRVAEVINDPGHDFIELIVDLAIDFERLDYVDVVENLMRQEQKDLETLMSEEE' A
#
# COMPACT_ATOMS: atom_id res chain seq x y z
N ARG A 1 -10.98 -12.71 -7.80
CA ARG A 1 -10.79 -11.67 -8.85
C ARG A 1 -9.33 -11.79 -9.28
N CYS A 2 -9.04 -11.97 -10.57
CA CYS A 2 -7.66 -12.03 -11.06
C CYS A 2 -7.10 -10.62 -11.25
N ILE A 3 -5.80 -10.45 -11.04
CA ILE A 3 -5.08 -9.18 -11.23
C ILE A 3 -4.65 -9.10 -12.69
N GLN A 4 -4.81 -7.95 -13.32
CA GLN A 4 -4.45 -7.73 -14.73
C GLN A 4 -3.62 -6.46 -14.91
N PRO A 5 -2.76 -6.40 -15.95
CA PRO A 5 -2.10 -5.16 -16.34
C PRO A 5 -3.12 -4.03 -16.54
N GLY A 6 -2.82 -2.85 -16.00
CA GLY A 6 -3.70 -1.69 -15.99
C GLY A 6 -4.55 -1.52 -14.72
N ASP A 7 -4.62 -2.53 -13.85
CA ASP A 7 -5.28 -2.40 -12.55
C ASP A 7 -4.60 -1.32 -11.69
N SER A 8 -5.40 -0.56 -10.94
CA SER A 8 -4.90 0.53 -10.09
C SER A 8 -4.53 0.03 -8.70
N ILE A 9 -3.38 0.46 -8.19
CA ILE A 9 -2.89 0.14 -6.86
C ILE A 9 -3.10 1.34 -5.96
N VAL A 10 -3.84 1.12 -4.88
CA VAL A 10 -4.15 2.12 -3.85
C VAL A 10 -3.72 1.63 -2.48
N THR A 11 -3.31 2.54 -1.61
CA THR A 11 -2.98 2.22 -0.23
C THR A 11 -4.24 1.76 0.54
N THR A 12 -4.12 0.70 1.33
CA THR A 12 -5.24 0.05 2.01
C THR A 12 -5.45 0.52 3.46
N GLY A 13 -4.63 1.45 3.96
CA GLY A 13 -4.73 1.95 5.34
C GLY A 13 -4.26 0.96 6.43
N PHE A 14 -3.79 -0.24 6.05
CA PHE A 14 -3.30 -1.25 6.99
C PHE A 14 -1.98 -0.85 7.69
N SER A 15 -1.25 0.09 7.11
CA SER A 15 -0.04 0.64 7.71
C SER A 15 -0.40 1.88 8.51
N THR A 16 0.09 1.99 9.74
CA THR A 16 -0.04 3.23 10.54
C THR A 16 0.72 4.42 9.95
N PHE A 17 1.53 4.21 8.89
CA PHE A 17 2.33 5.23 8.23
C PHE A 17 1.70 5.82 6.97
N PHE A 18 0.96 5.02 6.21
CA PHE A 18 0.41 5.46 4.93
C PHE A 18 -1.09 5.71 5.07
N PRO A 19 -1.61 6.89 4.66
CA PRO A 19 -3.04 7.10 4.60
C PRO A 19 -3.70 6.15 3.61
N GLU A 20 -4.96 5.80 3.82
CA GLU A 20 -5.74 4.97 2.91
C GLU A 20 -6.14 5.75 1.64
N GLY A 21 -6.26 5.05 0.52
CA GLY A 21 -6.84 5.56 -0.71
C GLY A 21 -5.91 6.40 -1.58
N VAL A 22 -4.61 6.43 -1.29
CA VAL A 22 -3.61 7.11 -2.12
C VAL A 22 -3.23 6.24 -3.30
N LEU A 23 -3.33 6.80 -4.51
CA LEU A 23 -2.92 6.12 -5.74
C LEU A 23 -1.40 6.02 -5.80
N VAL A 24 -0.88 4.80 -5.87
CA VAL A 24 0.55 4.53 -6.01
C VAL A 24 0.94 4.41 -7.47
N GLY A 25 0.13 3.71 -8.26
CA GLY A 25 0.48 3.33 -9.62
C GLY A 25 -0.49 2.37 -10.26
N ARG A 26 -0.08 1.80 -11.39
CA ARG A 26 -0.82 0.77 -12.12
C ARG A 26 0.05 -0.45 -12.38
N VAL A 27 -0.58 -1.62 -12.42
CA VAL A 27 0.12 -2.87 -12.73
C VAL A 27 0.64 -2.81 -14.17
N ALA A 28 1.95 -2.89 -14.33
CA ALA A 28 2.62 -3.02 -15.62
C ALA A 28 2.70 -4.49 -16.03
N GLU A 29 3.10 -5.36 -15.10
CA GLU A 29 3.27 -6.80 -15.34
C GLU A 29 2.89 -7.61 -14.09
N VAL A 30 2.33 -8.80 -14.33
CA VAL A 30 2.01 -9.77 -13.27
C VAL A 30 2.91 -10.98 -13.46
N ILE A 31 3.82 -11.19 -12.50
CA ILE A 31 4.71 -12.34 -12.46
C ILE A 31 4.10 -13.36 -11.50
N ASN A 32 3.61 -14.46 -12.07
CA ASN A 32 3.00 -15.54 -11.31
C ASN A 32 3.88 -16.79 -11.42
N ASP A 33 4.67 -17.05 -10.39
CA ASP A 33 5.43 -18.30 -10.28
C ASP A 33 4.54 -19.35 -9.59
N PRO A 34 4.13 -20.41 -10.28
CA PRO A 34 3.27 -21.46 -9.72
C PRO A 34 3.91 -22.22 -8.54
N GLY A 35 5.20 -22.01 -8.25
CA GLY A 35 5.88 -22.54 -7.07
C GLY A 35 5.84 -21.65 -5.82
N HIS A 36 5.30 -20.42 -5.92
CA HIS A 36 5.28 -19.44 -4.83
C HIS A 36 3.85 -19.07 -4.41
N ASP A 37 3.64 -18.92 -3.10
CA ASP A 37 2.36 -18.46 -2.53
C ASP A 37 2.11 -16.96 -2.71
N PHE A 38 3.11 -16.23 -3.23
CA PHE A 38 3.07 -14.79 -3.44
C PHE A 38 3.09 -14.45 -4.92
N ILE A 39 2.37 -13.38 -5.28
CA ILE A 39 2.39 -12.82 -6.63
C ILE A 39 3.34 -11.63 -6.63
N GLU A 40 4.23 -11.58 -7.61
CA GLU A 40 5.09 -10.43 -7.84
C GLU A 40 4.48 -9.54 -8.92
N LEU A 41 4.51 -8.23 -8.69
CA LEU A 41 3.91 -7.24 -9.58
C LEU A 41 4.96 -6.17 -9.93
N ILE A 42 5.13 -5.92 -11.22
CA ILE A 42 5.84 -4.73 -11.69
C ILE A 42 4.80 -3.62 -11.84
N VAL A 43 5.10 -2.43 -11.31
CA VAL A 43 4.16 -1.32 -11.19
C VAL A 43 4.75 -0.07 -11.81
N ASP A 44 3.96 0.57 -12.68
CA ASP A 44 4.24 1.91 -13.18
C ASP A 44 3.72 2.93 -12.15
N LEU A 45 4.63 3.73 -11.61
CA LEU A 45 4.31 4.76 -10.61
C LEU A 45 3.42 5.83 -11.23
N ALA A 46 2.37 6.23 -10.50
CA ALA A 46 1.45 7.27 -10.94
C ALA A 46 2.07 8.67 -10.87
N ILE A 47 3.12 8.84 -10.07
CA ILE A 47 3.81 10.11 -9.83
C ILE A 47 5.19 10.06 -10.48
N ASP A 48 5.53 11.10 -11.22
CA ASP A 48 6.87 11.33 -11.75
C ASP A 48 7.76 11.93 -10.65
N PHE A 49 8.66 11.12 -10.11
CA PHE A 49 9.55 11.55 -9.04
C PHE A 49 10.70 12.46 -9.51
N GLU A 50 10.91 12.60 -10.82
CA GLU A 50 11.93 13.52 -11.36
C GLU A 50 11.46 14.98 -11.34
N ARG A 51 10.15 15.22 -11.19
CA ARG A 51 9.52 16.55 -11.30
C ARG A 51 8.64 16.87 -10.09
N LEU A 52 9.22 16.79 -8.89
CA LEU A 52 8.56 17.11 -7.63
C LEU A 52 8.92 18.53 -7.15
N ASP A 53 7.97 19.46 -7.28
CA ASP A 53 8.11 20.83 -6.75
C ASP A 53 7.50 20.99 -5.35
N TYR A 54 6.38 20.32 -5.09
CA TYR A 54 5.63 20.42 -3.83
C TYR A 54 5.20 19.04 -3.35
N VAL A 55 5.27 18.83 -2.03
CA VAL A 55 4.88 17.59 -1.36
C VAL A 55 4.02 17.89 -0.14
N ASP A 56 3.05 17.03 0.11
CA ASP A 56 2.21 17.07 1.30
C ASP A 56 2.72 16.06 2.34
N VAL A 57 2.86 16.51 3.58
CA VAL A 57 3.23 15.65 4.71
C VAL A 57 1.97 15.30 5.49
N VAL A 58 1.65 14.00 5.55
CA VAL A 58 0.47 13.49 6.25
C VAL A 58 0.91 12.78 7.52
N GLU A 59 0.33 13.17 8.66
CA GLU A 59 0.58 12.56 9.97
C GLU A 59 -0.69 11.90 10.52
N ASN A 60 -0.57 10.66 10.98
CA ASN A 60 -1.65 9.96 11.68
C ASN A 60 -1.63 10.34 13.17
N LEU A 61 -2.54 11.23 13.57
CA LEU A 61 -2.69 11.69 14.96
C LEU A 61 -3.18 10.60 15.91
N MET A 62 -3.86 9.56 15.40
CA MET A 62 -4.42 8.45 16.18
C MET A 62 -3.49 7.22 16.20
N ARG A 63 -2.27 7.34 15.66
CA ARG A 63 -1.31 6.23 15.57
C ARG A 63 -1.10 5.52 16.92
N GLN A 64 -0.98 6.27 18.01
CA GLN A 64 -0.69 5.69 19.32
C GLN A 64 -1.87 4.84 19.82
N GLU A 65 -3.08 5.39 19.77
CA GLU A 65 -4.31 4.67 20.16
C GLU A 65 -4.51 3.42 19.31
N GLN A 66 -4.33 3.51 18.00
CA GLN A 66 -4.42 2.36 17.10
C GLN A 66 -3.43 1.26 17.50
N LYS A 67 -2.18 1.62 17.77
CA LYS A 67 -1.14 0.65 18.15
C LYS A 67 -1.45 -0.01 19.49
N ASP A 68 -1.97 0.75 20.44
CA ASP A 68 -2.35 0.23 21.76
C ASP A 68 -3.51 -0.77 21.62
N LEU A 69 -4.50 -0.47 20.78
CA LEU A 69 -5.63 -1.36 20.47
C LEU A 69 -5.19 -2.64 19.73
N GLU A 70 -4.34 -2.52 18.71
CA GLU A 70 -3.79 -3.67 17.97
C GLU A 70 -2.98 -4.59 18.90
N THR A 71 -2.20 -4.02 19.81
CA THR A 71 -1.43 -4.77 20.81
C THR A 71 -2.36 -5.52 21.75
N LEU A 72 -3.38 -4.84 22.29
CA LEU A 72 -4.38 -5.45 23.17
C LEU A 72 -5.10 -6.63 22.50
N MET A 73 -5.49 -6.48 21.22
CA MET A 73 -6.13 -7.54 20.45
C MET A 73 -5.21 -8.74 20.20
N SER A 74 -3.91 -8.50 19.99
CA SER A 74 -2.94 -9.58 19.76
C SER A 74 -2.57 -10.38 21.01
N GLU A 75 -2.81 -9.83 22.21
CA GLU A 75 -2.55 -10.51 23.49
C GLU A 75 -3.73 -11.39 23.96
N GLU A 76 -4.90 -11.25 23.33
CA GLU A 76 -6.12 -12.02 23.64
C GLU A 76 -6.27 -13.31 22.79
N GLU A 77 -5.37 -13.56 21.81
CA GLU A 77 -5.24 -14.82 21.05
C GLU A 77 -4.22 -15.80 21.67
#